data_AF-A0A1H8FM22-F1
#
_entry.id   AF-A0A1H8FM22-F1
#
_cell.length_a   1.000
_cell.length_b   1.000
_cell.length_c   1.000
_cell.angle_alpha   90.00
_cell.angle_beta   90.00
_cell.angle_gamma   90.00
#
_symmetry.space_group_name_H-M   'P 1'
#
loop_
_entity.id
_entity.type
_entity.pdbx_description
1 polymer ?
#
loop_
_entity_poly.entity_id
_entity_poly.type
_entity_poly.pdbx_seq_one_letter_code
_entity_poly.pdbx_strand_id
1 'polypeptide(L)'
;MSRSSTGDRGQTEPLAALVAVSVVALGLALYGGYLSDVLPGNSDRHVKGATQDRVWNEIQTNGVFDGSTRIENRLVGTSGDATDLPEGYNVYVAVTRIGADGKVEVVDQHYFESDSSPAGDAPPDGVPDVANNATRPVPVRESPGDVEGGQLTVSVWT
;
A
#
# COMPACT_ATOMS: atom_id res chain seq x y z
N MET A 1 30.79 -39.15 60.15
CA MET A 1 31.37 -38.55 58.93
C MET A 1 30.26 -37.83 58.18
N SER A 2 30.15 -36.52 58.37
CA SER A 2 29.14 -35.67 57.75
C SER A 2 29.57 -35.34 56.32
N ARG A 3 28.75 -35.69 55.34
CA ARG A 3 29.02 -35.44 53.92
C ARG A 3 28.32 -34.14 53.56
N SER A 4 29.10 -33.09 53.33
CA SER A 4 28.62 -31.79 52.85
C SER A 4 27.96 -31.97 51.48
N SER A 5 26.70 -31.61 51.35
CA SER A 5 26.06 -31.42 50.04
C SER A 5 26.60 -30.14 49.42
N THR A 6 27.64 -30.26 48.60
CA THR A 6 28.08 -29.16 47.72
C THR A 6 26.96 -28.92 46.72
N GLY A 7 26.40 -27.73 46.76
CA GLY A 7 25.34 -27.31 45.87
C GLY A 7 25.85 -27.22 44.44
N ASP A 8 25.08 -27.79 43.52
CA ASP A 8 25.15 -27.40 42.13
C ASP A 8 23.75 -26.91 41.73
N ARG A 9 23.46 -25.69 42.18
CA ARG A 9 22.25 -24.96 41.83
C ARG A 9 22.52 -24.20 40.53
N GLY A 10 21.87 -24.64 39.46
CA GLY A 10 21.14 -23.73 38.56
C GLY A 10 21.91 -22.56 37.97
N GLN A 11 23.16 -22.74 37.54
CA GLN A 11 23.74 -21.86 36.51
C GLN A 11 23.65 -22.60 35.18
N THR A 12 22.50 -22.48 34.52
CA THR A 12 22.56 -22.42 33.05
C THR A 12 23.52 -21.28 32.74
N GLU A 13 24.74 -21.62 32.32
CA GLU A 13 25.75 -20.63 31.97
C GLU A 13 25.08 -19.58 31.08
N PRO A 14 25.24 -18.28 31.36
CA PRO A 14 24.66 -17.22 30.53
C PRO A 14 24.93 -17.44 29.02
N LEU A 15 26.05 -18.09 28.73
CA LEU A 15 26.47 -18.51 27.40
C LEU A 15 25.51 -19.52 26.74
N ALA A 16 25.08 -20.56 27.46
CA ALA A 16 24.12 -21.54 26.93
C ALA A 16 22.76 -20.90 26.59
N ALA A 17 22.31 -19.96 27.44
CA ALA A 17 21.10 -19.19 27.17
C ALA A 17 21.26 -18.29 25.93
N LEU A 18 22.40 -17.60 25.80
CA LEU A 18 22.69 -16.77 24.62
C LEU A 18 22.76 -17.61 23.35
N VAL A 19 23.37 -18.80 23.40
CA VAL A 19 23.43 -19.72 22.25
C VAL A 19 22.03 -20.17 21.86
N ALA A 20 21.20 -20.57 22.82
CA ALA A 20 19.82 -20.97 22.54
C ALA A 20 19.01 -19.84 21.90
N VAL A 21 19.09 -18.61 22.44
CA VAL A 21 18.43 -17.43 21.86
C VAL A 21 18.97 -17.13 20.46
N SER A 22 20.29 -17.25 20.23
CA SER A 22 20.88 -17.03 18.91
C SER A 22 20.38 -18.04 17.89
N VAL A 23 20.29 -19.32 18.26
CA VAL A 23 19.76 -20.38 17.38
C VAL A 23 18.29 -20.14 17.06
N VAL A 24 17.48 -19.74 18.05
CA VAL A 24 16.07 -19.39 17.83
C VAL A 24 15.94 -18.17 16.92
N ALA A 25 16.75 -17.14 17.12
CA ALA A 25 16.76 -15.94 16.28
C ALA A 25 17.16 -16.26 14.83
N LEU A 26 18.20 -17.08 14.64
CA LEU A 26 18.63 -17.56 13.32
C LEU A 26 17.55 -18.42 12.67
N GLY A 27 16.90 -19.31 13.42
CA GLY A 27 15.78 -20.11 12.94
C GLY A 27 14.61 -19.24 12.48
N LEU A 28 14.25 -18.22 13.25
CA LEU A 28 13.21 -17.26 12.89
C LEU A 28 13.61 -16.42 11.66
N ALA A 29 14.88 -16.01 11.54
CA ALA A 29 15.38 -15.27 10.39
C ALA A 29 15.34 -16.11 9.11
N LEU A 30 15.81 -17.36 9.18
CA LEU A 30 15.75 -18.30 8.05
C LEU A 30 14.31 -18.65 7.68
N TYR A 31 13.46 -18.90 8.67
CA TYR A 31 12.04 -19.17 8.45
C TYR A 31 11.34 -17.96 7.82
N GLY A 32 11.58 -16.76 8.33
CA GLY A 32 11.03 -15.52 7.77
C GLY A 32 11.53 -15.24 6.36
N GLY A 33 12.81 -15.50 6.08
CA GLY A 33 13.40 -15.40 4.74
C GLY A 33 12.78 -16.38 3.76
N TYR A 34 12.69 -17.66 4.14
CA TYR A 34 12.03 -18.70 3.32
C TYR A 34 10.55 -18.36 3.08
N LEU A 35 9.83 -17.91 4.11
CA LEU A 35 8.44 -17.49 3.98
C LEU A 35 8.30 -16.28 3.05
N SER A 36 9.28 -15.37 3.02
CA SER A 36 9.28 -14.23 2.10
C SER A 36 9.54 -14.62 0.65
N ASP A 37 10.27 -15.71 0.41
CA ASP A 37 10.53 -16.25 -0.93
C ASP A 37 9.33 -17.05 -1.48
N VAL A 38 8.65 -17.80 -0.61
CA VAL A 38 7.49 -18.62 -0.98
C VAL A 38 6.18 -17.82 -1.06
N LEU A 39 6.08 -16.69 -0.35
CA LEU A 39 4.96 -15.75 -0.48
C LEU A 39 5.30 -14.65 -1.50
N PRO A 40 4.86 -14.74 -2.77
CA PRO A 40 4.93 -13.61 -3.68
C PRO A 40 4.16 -12.41 -3.10
N GLY A 41 4.81 -11.23 -3.05
CA GLY A 41 4.13 -9.94 -2.82
C GLY A 41 4.23 -9.30 -1.42
N ASN A 42 5.15 -9.70 -0.54
CA ASN A 42 5.28 -9.08 0.79
C ASN A 42 5.90 -7.65 0.74
N SER A 43 6.82 -7.39 -0.18
CA SER A 43 7.34 -6.03 -0.44
C SER A 43 6.30 -5.16 -1.13
N ASP A 44 5.56 -5.72 -2.09
CA ASP A 44 4.54 -5.02 -2.86
C ASP A 44 3.35 -4.58 -2.02
N ARG A 45 2.98 -5.37 -1.00
CA ARG A 45 1.86 -5.04 -0.10
C ARG A 45 2.12 -3.75 0.71
N HIS A 46 3.38 -3.43 1.03
CA HIS A 46 3.73 -2.15 1.69
C HIS A 46 3.66 -0.97 0.73
N VAL A 47 3.96 -1.16 -0.55
CA VAL A 47 3.82 -0.11 -1.58
C VAL A 47 2.34 0.24 -1.78
N LYS A 48 1.43 -0.75 -1.75
CA LYS A 48 -0.03 -0.55 -1.94
C LYS A 48 -0.64 0.46 -0.98
N GLY A 49 -0.58 0.16 0.33
CA GLY A 49 -1.23 0.98 1.36
C GLY A 49 -0.63 2.37 1.41
N ALA A 50 0.71 2.46 1.35
CA ALA A 50 1.40 3.73 1.36
C ALA A 50 1.10 4.58 0.12
N THR A 51 1.00 3.97 -1.07
CA THR A 51 0.65 4.69 -2.31
C THR A 51 -0.80 5.13 -2.28
N GLN A 52 -1.73 4.27 -1.84
CA GLN A 52 -3.14 4.65 -1.72
C GLN A 52 -3.34 5.78 -0.70
N ASP A 53 -2.66 5.74 0.44
CA ASP A 53 -2.75 6.79 1.46
C ASP A 53 -2.10 8.10 0.98
N ARG A 54 -1.00 8.04 0.23
CA ARG A 54 -0.41 9.23 -0.43
C ARG A 54 -1.35 9.82 -1.47
N VAL A 55 -1.84 9.01 -2.40
CA VAL A 55 -2.81 9.43 -3.43
C VAL A 55 -4.04 10.05 -2.77
N TRP A 56 -4.61 9.40 -1.75
CA TRP A 56 -5.76 9.94 -1.03
C TRP A 56 -5.45 11.30 -0.38
N ASN A 57 -4.30 11.44 0.28
CA ASN A 57 -3.92 12.68 0.93
C ASN A 57 -3.77 13.85 -0.04
N GLU A 58 -3.33 13.58 -1.27
CA GLU A 58 -3.11 14.59 -2.30
C GLU A 58 -4.40 14.98 -3.05
N ILE A 59 -5.25 14.00 -3.38
CA ILE A 59 -6.49 14.28 -4.13
C ILE A 59 -7.63 14.79 -3.25
N GLN A 60 -7.60 14.52 -1.93
CA GLN A 60 -8.65 15.00 -1.02
C GLN A 60 -8.53 16.50 -0.76
N THR A 61 -9.65 17.12 -0.45
CA THR A 61 -9.71 18.46 0.16
C THR A 61 -10.59 18.38 1.38
N ASN A 62 -10.02 18.61 2.57
CA ASN A 62 -10.72 18.50 3.86
C ASN A 62 -11.44 17.16 4.07
N GLY A 63 -10.83 16.05 3.65
CA GLY A 63 -11.42 14.72 3.82
C GLY A 63 -12.37 14.27 2.72
N VAL A 64 -12.55 15.06 1.65
CA VAL A 64 -13.51 14.79 0.57
C VAL A 64 -12.83 14.89 -0.79
N PHE A 65 -13.13 13.95 -1.69
CA PHE A 65 -12.72 14.06 -3.09
C PHE A 65 -13.63 15.04 -3.83
N ASP A 66 -13.04 16.04 -4.47
CA ASP A 66 -13.78 17.03 -5.24
C ASP A 66 -13.77 16.65 -6.72
N GLY A 67 -14.88 16.08 -7.20
CA GLY A 67 -15.03 15.61 -8.58
C GLY A 67 -14.96 16.72 -9.64
N SER A 68 -15.00 18.00 -9.23
CA SER A 68 -14.80 19.13 -10.14
C SER A 68 -13.32 19.36 -10.48
N THR A 69 -12.38 18.80 -9.71
CA THR A 69 -10.94 18.89 -9.99
C THR A 69 -10.40 17.54 -10.44
N ARG A 70 -9.72 17.52 -11.59
CA ARG A 70 -9.09 16.29 -12.09
C ARG A 70 -7.96 15.79 -11.19
N ILE A 71 -7.84 14.47 -11.08
CA ILE A 71 -6.78 13.75 -10.35
C ILE A 71 -5.40 14.16 -10.86
N GLU A 72 -5.22 14.28 -12.17
CA GLU A 72 -3.98 14.74 -12.80
C GLU A 72 -3.50 16.07 -12.20
N ASN A 73 -4.40 17.06 -12.12
CA ASN A 73 -4.07 18.40 -11.59
C ASN A 73 -3.70 18.40 -10.10
N ARG A 74 -4.01 17.33 -9.36
CA ARG A 74 -3.66 17.17 -7.95
C ARG A 74 -2.33 16.43 -7.79
N LEU A 75 -2.13 15.38 -8.57
CA LEU A 75 -0.97 14.50 -8.43
C LEU A 75 0.27 15.00 -9.19
N VAL A 76 0.08 15.78 -10.27
CA VAL A 76 1.17 16.30 -11.10
C VAL A 76 1.73 17.58 -10.49
N GLY A 77 3.03 17.56 -10.19
CA GLY A 77 3.76 18.72 -9.68
C GLY A 77 4.15 19.72 -10.77
N THR A 78 4.85 20.78 -10.39
CA THR A 78 5.33 21.82 -11.32
C THR A 78 6.30 21.30 -12.40
N SER A 79 6.92 20.13 -12.18
CA SER A 79 7.80 19.46 -13.15
C SER A 79 7.05 18.82 -14.32
N GLY A 80 5.73 18.59 -14.19
CA GLY A 80 4.95 17.83 -15.16
C GLY A 80 4.84 16.33 -14.83
N ASP A 81 5.53 15.87 -13.78
CA ASP A 81 5.51 14.48 -13.31
C ASP A 81 4.80 14.38 -11.96
N ALA A 82 4.26 13.19 -11.67
CA ALA A 82 3.68 12.90 -10.36
C ALA A 82 4.77 12.74 -9.30
N THR A 83 4.67 13.49 -8.20
CA THR A 83 5.77 13.60 -7.22
C THR A 83 5.71 12.55 -6.10
N ASP A 84 4.53 12.01 -5.78
CA ASP A 84 4.31 11.09 -4.65
C ASP A 84 3.97 9.65 -5.06
N LEU A 85 4.11 9.34 -6.35
CA LEU A 85 3.92 7.99 -6.90
C LEU A 85 5.22 7.18 -6.84
N PRO A 86 5.13 5.85 -6.68
CA PRO A 86 6.30 4.99 -6.69
C PRO A 86 6.91 4.94 -8.10
N GLU A 87 8.16 5.39 -8.21
CA GLU A 87 8.95 5.26 -9.45
C GLU A 87 9.15 3.78 -9.83
N GLY A 88 9.19 3.51 -11.14
CA GLY A 88 9.34 2.18 -11.70
C GLY A 88 8.05 1.37 -11.75
N TYR A 89 6.90 1.97 -11.41
CA TYR A 89 5.60 1.32 -11.46
C TYR A 89 4.60 2.16 -12.25
N ASN A 90 3.84 1.47 -13.09
CA ASN A 90 2.62 1.99 -13.67
C ASN A 90 1.55 2.10 -12.57
N VAL A 91 0.89 3.26 -12.49
CA VAL A 91 -0.11 3.55 -11.47
C VAL A 91 -1.39 4.01 -12.14
N TYR A 92 -2.50 3.36 -11.78
CA TYR A 92 -3.82 3.78 -12.17
C TYR A 92 -4.65 4.13 -10.95
N VAL A 93 -5.28 5.30 -10.98
CA VAL A 93 -6.11 5.83 -9.91
C VAL A 93 -7.50 6.05 -10.47
N ALA A 94 -8.52 5.49 -9.83
CA ALA A 94 -9.91 5.71 -10.20
C ALA A 94 -10.77 5.98 -8.96
N VAL A 95 -11.59 7.02 -9.05
CA VAL A 95 -12.65 7.29 -8.08
C VAL A 95 -13.98 6.99 -8.75
N THR A 96 -14.73 6.09 -8.13
CA THR A 96 -16.05 5.68 -8.60
C THR A 96 -17.11 5.97 -7.55
N ARG A 97 -18.37 6.00 -7.97
CA ARG A 97 -19.53 6.03 -7.09
C ARG A 97 -20.62 5.10 -7.60
N ILE A 98 -21.68 4.95 -6.82
CA ILE A 98 -22.91 4.31 -7.29
C ILE A 98 -23.86 5.40 -7.74
N GLY A 99 -24.16 5.46 -9.04
CA GLY A 99 -25.13 6.39 -9.61
C GLY A 99 -26.56 6.07 -9.14
N ALA A 100 -27.49 6.99 -9.43
CA ALA A 100 -28.90 6.85 -9.04
C ALA A 100 -29.59 5.62 -9.66
N ASP A 101 -29.05 5.09 -10.76
CA ASP A 101 -29.52 3.87 -11.42
C ASP A 101 -28.93 2.58 -10.82
N GLY A 102 -28.13 2.70 -9.76
CA GLY A 102 -27.46 1.60 -9.07
C GLY A 102 -26.20 1.10 -9.77
N LYS A 103 -25.75 1.73 -10.86
CA LYS A 103 -24.53 1.35 -11.56
C LYS A 103 -23.32 2.07 -11.02
N VAL A 104 -22.16 1.45 -11.19
CA VAL A 104 -20.87 2.10 -10.90
C VAL A 104 -20.62 3.16 -11.97
N GLU A 105 -20.45 4.40 -11.53
CA GLU A 105 -20.05 5.53 -12.36
C GLU A 105 -18.62 5.93 -11.99
N VAL A 106 -17.80 6.21 -13.00
CA VAL A 106 -16.47 6.79 -12.79
C VAL A 106 -16.65 8.29 -12.62
N VAL A 107 -16.25 8.79 -11.45
CA VAL A 107 -16.24 10.22 -11.14
C VAL A 107 -15.02 10.86 -11.78
N ASP A 108 -13.85 10.25 -11.58
CA ASP A 108 -12.62 10.63 -12.25
C ASP A 108 -11.61 9.47 -12.23
N GLN A 109 -10.68 9.48 -13.17
CA GLN A 109 -9.63 8.47 -13.28
C GLN A 109 -8.39 9.03 -13.99
N HIS A 110 -7.22 8.51 -13.65
CA HIS A 110 -6.00 8.84 -14.35
C HIS A 110 -4.96 7.72 -14.26
N TYR A 111 -4.13 7.63 -15.29
CA TYR A 111 -3.08 6.67 -15.50
C TYR A 111 -1.72 7.37 -15.62
N PHE A 112 -0.76 6.85 -14.87
CA PHE A 112 0.63 7.28 -14.85
C PHE A 112 1.53 6.11 -15.24
N GLU A 113 2.52 6.41 -16.08
CA GLU A 113 3.52 5.42 -16.49
C GLU A 113 4.57 5.19 -15.41
N SER A 114 5.40 4.18 -15.62
CA SER A 114 6.50 3.81 -14.71
C SER A 114 7.52 4.91 -14.41
N ASP A 115 7.58 5.96 -15.22
CA ASP A 115 8.41 7.15 -15.00
C ASP A 115 7.66 8.28 -14.27
N SER A 116 6.47 7.99 -13.72
CA SER A 116 5.57 8.93 -13.06
C SER A 116 4.98 10.02 -13.98
N SER A 117 5.15 9.90 -15.29
CA SER A 117 4.54 10.82 -16.25
C SER A 117 3.03 10.54 -16.40
N PRO A 118 2.20 11.59 -16.55
CA PRO A 118 0.78 11.44 -16.85
C PRO A 118 0.59 10.94 -18.29
N ALA A 119 -0.12 9.83 -18.47
CA ALA A 119 -0.32 9.21 -19.78
C ALA A 119 -1.77 9.26 -20.29
N GLY A 120 -2.74 9.49 -19.40
CA GLY A 120 -4.14 9.69 -19.78
C GLY A 120 -5.12 9.13 -18.77
N ASP A 121 -6.37 8.94 -19.17
CA ASP A 121 -7.43 8.53 -18.22
C ASP A 121 -7.41 7.04 -17.88
N ALA A 122 -6.93 6.18 -18.78
CA ALA A 122 -6.87 4.74 -18.57
C ALA A 122 -5.66 4.11 -19.29
N PRO A 123 -5.09 3.01 -18.75
CA PRO A 123 -4.01 2.29 -19.40
C PRO A 123 -4.48 1.70 -20.76
N PRO A 124 -3.64 1.73 -21.82
CA PRO A 124 -4.02 1.30 -23.17
C PRO A 124 -4.49 -0.16 -23.25
N ASP A 125 -3.83 -1.04 -22.52
CA ASP A 125 -4.11 -2.47 -22.48
C ASP A 125 -5.04 -2.87 -21.31
N GLY A 126 -5.58 -1.88 -20.61
CA GLY A 126 -6.31 -2.08 -19.36
C GLY A 126 -5.39 -2.33 -18.16
N VAL A 127 -5.99 -2.41 -16.97
CA VAL A 127 -5.25 -2.77 -15.75
C VAL A 127 -4.99 -4.29 -15.78
N PRO A 128 -3.74 -4.75 -15.70
CA PRO A 128 -3.43 -6.18 -15.72
C PRO A 128 -4.05 -6.92 -14.52
N ASP A 129 -4.37 -8.21 -14.68
CA ASP A 129 -4.90 -9.04 -13.59
C ASP A 129 -3.89 -9.21 -12.43
N VAL A 130 -2.60 -9.11 -12.75
CA VAL A 130 -1.51 -9.14 -11.77
C VAL A 130 -1.33 -7.81 -11.04
N ALA A 131 -2.09 -6.77 -11.42
CA ALA A 131 -1.98 -5.47 -10.80
C ALA A 131 -2.34 -5.53 -9.31
N ASN A 132 -1.55 -4.82 -8.55
CA ASN A 132 -1.74 -4.70 -7.12
C ASN A 132 -2.80 -3.65 -6.84
N ASN A 133 -4.04 -4.10 -6.65
CA ASN A 133 -5.18 -3.24 -6.34
C ASN A 133 -5.29 -2.95 -4.84
N ALA A 134 -5.55 -1.68 -4.52
CA ALA A 134 -5.90 -1.19 -3.19
C ALA A 134 -7.17 -0.36 -3.30
N THR A 135 -8.12 -0.57 -2.39
CA THR A 135 -9.45 0.05 -2.46
C THR A 135 -9.83 0.68 -1.13
N ARG A 136 -10.42 1.88 -1.19
CA ARG A 136 -10.86 2.65 -0.02
C ARG A 136 -12.23 3.31 -0.26
N PRO A 137 -13.17 3.21 0.68
CA PRO A 137 -14.39 4.03 0.64
C PRO A 137 -14.03 5.50 0.89
N VAL A 138 -14.52 6.39 0.05
CA VAL A 138 -14.21 7.82 0.09
C VAL A 138 -15.47 8.65 -0.12
N PRO A 139 -15.64 9.78 0.58
CA PRO A 139 -16.70 10.73 0.26
C PRO A 139 -16.34 11.51 -1.01
N VAL A 140 -17.29 11.62 -1.92
CA VAL A 140 -17.17 12.31 -3.22
C VAL A 140 -18.14 13.47 -3.25
N ARG A 141 -17.65 14.63 -3.70
CA ARG A 141 -18.46 15.84 -3.91
C ARG A 141 -18.41 16.25 -5.37
N GLU A 142 -19.56 16.31 -6.02
CA GLU A 142 -19.68 16.84 -7.40
C GLU A 142 -20.17 18.29 -7.44
N SER A 143 -20.96 18.70 -6.44
CA SER A 143 -21.46 20.06 -6.32
C SER A 143 -21.42 20.53 -4.86
N PRO A 144 -21.35 21.86 -4.60
CA PRO A 144 -21.27 22.37 -3.23
C PRO A 144 -22.46 21.91 -2.39
N GLY A 145 -22.17 21.16 -1.31
CA GLY A 145 -23.18 20.67 -0.37
C GLY A 145 -23.74 19.27 -0.71
N ASP A 146 -23.34 18.68 -1.82
CA ASP A 146 -23.77 17.35 -2.25
C ASP A 146 -22.60 16.36 -2.15
N VAL A 147 -22.62 15.52 -1.12
CA VAL A 147 -21.55 14.56 -0.82
C VAL A 147 -22.13 13.16 -0.79
N GLU A 148 -21.64 12.32 -1.69
CA GLU A 148 -22.06 10.93 -1.84
C GLU A 148 -20.94 9.96 -1.46
N GLY A 149 -21.30 8.72 -1.17
CA GLY A 149 -20.33 7.65 -0.94
C GLY A 149 -19.74 7.17 -2.27
N GLY A 150 -18.42 7.20 -2.37
CA GLY A 150 -17.67 6.64 -3.47
C GLY A 150 -16.59 5.67 -3.02
N GLN A 151 -15.79 5.23 -3.98
CA GLN A 151 -14.73 4.26 -3.81
C GLN A 151 -13.51 4.69 -4.64
N LEU A 152 -12.39 4.89 -3.95
CA LEU A 152 -11.07 5.07 -4.54
C LEU A 152 -10.45 3.69 -4.77
N THR A 153 -9.99 3.44 -5.98
CA THR A 153 -9.17 2.28 -6.35
C THR A 153 -7.84 2.77 -6.89
N VAL A 154 -6.76 2.20 -6.35
CA VAL A 154 -5.38 2.44 -6.82
C VAL A 154 -4.80 1.09 -7.24
N SER A 155 -4.40 1.00 -8.51
CA SER A 155 -3.80 -0.19 -9.11
C SER A 155 -2.35 0.10 -9.46
N VAL A 156 -1.44 -0.77 -9.03
CA VAL A 156 0.02 -0.59 -9.25
C VAL A 156 0.61 -1.84 -9.89
N TRP A 157 1.40 -1.70 -10.95
CA TRP A 157 2.08 -2.83 -11.61
C TRP A 157 3.37 -2.37 -12.29
N THR A 158 4.18 -3.33 -12.71
CA THR A 158 5.41 -3.12 -13.48
C THR A 158 5.20 -3.46 -14.94
#